data_AF-A0A969KR49-F1
#
_entry.id   AF-A0A969KR49-F1
#
_cell.length_a   1.000
_cell.length_b   1.000
_cell.length_c   1.000
_cell.angle_alpha   90.00
_cell.angle_beta   90.00
_cell.angle_gamma   90.00
#
_symmetry.space_group_name_H-M   'P 1'
#
loop_
_entity.id
_entity.type
_entity.pdbx_description
1 polymer ?
#
loop_
_entity_poly.entity_id
_entity_poly.type
_entity_poly.pdbx_seq_one_letter_code
_entity_poly.pdbx_strand_id
1 'polypeptide(L)' 'MQAVGFLDGAVDGIFGAETQAAVIEFQQTHNLSADGVVGPATWNVLFQDL' A
#
# COMPACT_ATOMS: atom_id res chain seq x y z
N MET A 1 -0.69 -1.09 -4.97
CA MET A 1 0.31 -1.95 -4.29
C MET A 1 1.03 -2.86 -5.25
N GLN A 2 0.36 -3.71 -6.03
CA GLN A 2 1.03 -4.56 -7.02
C GLN A 2 1.84 -3.74 -8.05
N ALA A 3 1.26 -2.67 -8.59
CA ALA A 3 1.94 -1.79 -9.54
C ALA A 3 3.19 -1.11 -8.98
N VAL A 4 3.24 -0.89 -7.66
CA VAL A 4 4.40 -0.28 -6.96
C VAL A 4 5.28 -1.33 -6.28
N GLY A 5 5.05 -2.63 -6.54
CA GLY A 5 5.92 -3.72 -6.11
C GLY A 5 5.72 -4.22 -4.66
N PHE A 6 4.64 -3.83 -3.98
CA PHE A 6 4.40 -4.21 -2.57
C PHE A 6 3.35 -5.31 -2.39
N LEU A 7 2.70 -5.80 -3.45
CA LEU A 7 1.69 -6.86 -3.36
C LEU A 7 1.84 -7.88 -4.48
N ASP A 8 2.11 -9.13 -4.12
CA ASP A 8 2.22 -10.26 -5.06
C ASP A 8 0.92 -11.09 -5.18
N GLY A 9 -0.07 -10.83 -4.32
CA GLY A 9 -1.35 -11.52 -4.29
C GLY A 9 -2.31 -11.14 -5.43
N ALA A 10 -3.44 -11.85 -5.51
CA ALA A 10 -4.47 -11.58 -6.51
C ALA A 10 -5.20 -10.25 -6.25
N VAL A 11 -5.52 -9.51 -7.31
CA VAL A 11 -6.38 -8.32 -7.23
C VAL A 11 -7.84 -8.76 -7.33
N ASP A 12 -8.38 -9.20 -6.21
CA ASP A 12 -9.77 -9.68 -6.08
C ASP A 12 -10.76 -8.59 -5.65
N GLY A 13 -10.28 -7.37 -5.37
CA GLY A 13 -11.07 -6.25 -4.88
C GLY A 13 -11.33 -6.29 -3.37
N ILE A 14 -10.76 -7.26 -2.65
CA ILE A 14 -10.89 -7.40 -1.20
C ILE A 14 -9.67 -6.76 -0.53
N PHE A 15 -9.93 -5.88 0.43
CA PHE A 15 -8.88 -5.39 1.32
C PHE A 15 -8.66 -6.40 2.45
N GLY A 16 -7.94 -7.49 2.13
CA GLY A 16 -7.59 -8.56 3.05
C GLY A 16 -6.27 -8.33 3.79
N ALA A 17 -5.86 -9.33 4.58
CA ALA A 17 -4.63 -9.26 5.40
C ALA A 17 -3.36 -9.03 4.55
N GLU A 18 -3.28 -9.64 3.37
CA GLU A 18 -2.14 -9.44 2.45
C GLU A 18 -2.08 -8.01 1.92
N THR A 19 -3.23 -7.46 1.49
CA THR A 19 -3.34 -6.07 1.04
C THR A 19 -2.99 -5.10 2.17
N GLN A 20 -3.44 -5.36 3.40
CA GLN A 20 -3.09 -4.54 4.55
C GLN A 20 -1.59 -4.58 4.85
N ALA A 21 -0.97 -5.76 4.83
CA ALA A 21 0.47 -5.91 5.04
C ALA A 21 1.28 -5.14 3.98
N ALA A 22 0.88 -5.24 2.71
CA ALA A 22 1.46 -4.47 1.61
C ALA A 22 1.39 -2.96 1.84
N VAL A 23 0.24 -2.46 2.33
CA VAL A 23 0.06 -1.03 2.64
C VAL A 23 0.98 -0.60 3.78
N ILE A 24 1.10 -1.42 4.84
CA ILE A 24 2.00 -1.15 5.96
C ILE A 24 3.46 -1.07 5.48
N GLU A 25 3.90 -2.03 4.68
CA GLU A 25 5.29 -2.07 4.17
C GLU A 25 5.62 -0.87 3.28
N PHE A 26 4.70 -0.48 2.40
CA PHE A 26 4.82 0.73 1.61
C PHE A 26 4.91 1.98 2.50
N GLN A 27 3.99 2.12 3.45
CA GLN A 27 4.01 3.25 4.38
C GLN A 27 5.34 3.33 5.13
N GLN A 28 5.89 2.20 5.61
CA GLN A 28 7.21 2.15 6.26
C GLN A 28 8.33 2.59 5.32
N THR A 29 8.34 2.08 4.09
CA THR A 29 9.37 2.40 3.09
C THR A 29 9.40 3.90 2.76
N HIS A 30 8.22 4.54 2.75
CA HIS A 30 8.08 5.96 2.45
C HIS A 30 8.02 6.87 3.69
N ASN A 31 8.37 6.35 4.88
CA ASN A 31 8.35 7.09 6.14
C ASN A 31 6.99 7.74 6.49
N LEU A 32 5.89 7.08 6.13
CA LEU A 32 4.53 7.45 6.51
C LEU A 32 4.12 6.79 7.83
N SER A 33 2.97 7.20 8.39
CA SER A 33 2.30 6.44 9.46
C SER A 33 1.91 5.06 8.91
N ALA A 34 2.46 4.00 9.47
CA ALA A 34 2.28 2.62 9.02
C ALA A 34 1.06 1.95 9.67
N ASP A 35 -0.12 2.51 9.44
CA ASP A 35 -1.40 2.06 10.01
C ASP A 35 -2.15 1.04 9.14
N GLY A 36 -1.66 0.78 7.93
CA GLY A 36 -2.30 -0.11 6.97
C GLY A 36 -3.54 0.47 6.30
N VAL A 37 -3.77 1.78 6.44
CA VAL A 37 -4.91 2.49 5.84
C VAL A 37 -4.45 3.37 4.69
N VAL A 38 -5.10 3.24 3.54
CA VAL A 38 -4.80 4.07 2.37
C VAL A 38 -5.51 5.42 2.47
N GLY A 39 -4.93 6.32 3.28
CA GLY A 39 -5.37 7.72 3.41
C GLY A 39 -4.73 8.66 2.36
N PRO A 40 -5.02 9.98 2.41
CA PRO A 40 -4.51 10.94 1.44
C PRO A 40 -2.98 10.97 1.31
N ALA A 41 -2.25 10.80 2.42
CA ALA A 41 -0.79 10.75 2.39
C ALA A 41 -0.29 9.52 1.60
N THR A 42 -0.86 8.35 1.87
CA THR A 42 -0.57 7.11 1.12
C THR A 42 -0.89 7.27 -0.36
N TRP A 43 -2.05 7.85 -0.70
CA TRP A 43 -2.44 8.12 -2.09
C TRP A 43 -1.45 9.04 -2.80
N ASN A 44 -1.04 10.14 -2.16
CA ASN A 44 -0.11 11.10 -2.76
C ASN A 44 1.22 10.45 -3.14
N VAL A 45 1.78 9.62 -2.27
CA VAL A 45 3.03 8.90 -2.55
C VAL A 45 2.80 7.82 -3.61
N LEU A 46 1.69 7.09 -3.53
CA LEU A 46 1.38 6.04 -4.51
C LEU A 46 1.30 6.61 -5.94
N PHE A 47 0.76 7.82 -6.13
CA PHE A 47 0.75 8.47 -7.44
C PHE A 47 2.11 9.00 -7.90
N GLN A 48 3.07 9.21 -6.99
CA GLN A 48 4.44 9.60 -7.35
C GLN A 48 5.29 8.41 -7.77
N ASP A 49 4.99 7.22 -7.24
CA ASP A 49 5.73 5.97 -7.53
C ASP A 49 5.15 5.14 -8.68
N LEU A 50 3.98 5.53 -9.20
CA LEU A 50 3.36 4.94 -10.40
C LEU A 50 4.01 5.47 -11.69
#